data_AF-F6FQV6-F1
#
_entry.id   AF-F6FQV6-F1
#
_cell.length_a   1.000
_cell.length_b   1.000
_cell.length_c   1.000
_cell.angle_alpha   90.00
_cell.angle_beta   90.00
_cell.angle_gamma   90.00
#
_symmetry.space_group_name_H-M   'P 1'
#
loop_
_entity.id
_entity.type
_entity.pdbx_description
1 polymer ?
#
loop_
_entity_poly.entity_id
_entity_poly.type
_entity_poly.pdbx_seq_one_letter_code
_entity_poly.pdbx_strand_id
1 'polypeptide(L)'
;MESARRGRSFGVLTAMASAVVASVVAGCASTGVASADTVYRCWGEPVPLSVLESGPTADTLDAAEALDGVEVPQIDPAEWTVLSESDTRVALLRELDKAEDLGAGDVRTHELLAIEWVDAANLDPSPAWMLGQHSTCALATESGESASVTLDPANPPDPASSRLHLLVTEMACNSGQDAEGRVRLVRLSEGEESVGVEIAVDPREGDAACPSNPTPFVVELDAPLGDRGVYDAARAATARARDADRG
;
A
#
# COMPACT_ATOMS: atom_id res chain seq x y z
N MET A 1 2.68 69.35 3.17
CA MET A 1 2.00 69.04 4.44
C MET A 1 2.57 67.71 4.94
N GLU A 2 3.79 67.61 5.46
CA GLU A 2 4.51 68.38 6.50
C GLU A 2 4.00 68.12 7.92
N SER A 3 4.96 67.86 8.83
CA SER A 3 4.90 67.51 10.27
C SER A 3 4.83 65.99 10.53
N ALA A 4 5.88 65.24 10.87
CA ALA A 4 7.07 65.47 11.71
C ALA A 4 6.76 65.90 13.16
N ARG A 5 6.98 64.99 14.13
CA ARG A 5 7.51 65.36 15.46
C ARG A 5 8.27 64.21 16.13
N ARG A 6 9.54 64.52 16.42
CA ARG A 6 10.52 63.83 17.27
C ARG A 6 10.29 64.11 18.76
N GLY A 7 10.86 63.28 19.63
CA GLY A 7 11.35 63.66 20.98
C GLY A 7 11.46 62.46 21.92
N ARG A 8 12.65 61.83 22.06
CA ARG A 8 13.69 62.03 23.12
C ARG A 8 13.26 61.50 24.50
N SER A 9 13.80 60.38 25.01
CA SER A 9 15.15 60.09 25.58
C SER A 9 15.22 60.25 27.11
N PHE A 10 16.19 59.53 27.73
CA PHE A 10 16.53 59.33 29.16
C PHE A 10 15.79 58.14 29.80
N GLY A 11 16.41 57.07 30.32
CA GLY A 11 17.81 56.80 30.68
C GLY A 11 17.88 56.47 32.18
N VAL A 12 17.98 55.19 32.56
CA VAL A 12 18.46 54.77 33.89
C VAL A 12 19.25 53.47 33.75
N LEU A 13 20.51 53.54 34.20
CA LEU A 13 21.42 52.42 34.48
C LEU A 13 21.09 51.79 35.83
N THR A 14 20.99 50.45 35.88
CA THR A 14 21.23 49.62 37.08
C THR A 14 21.49 48.19 36.57
N ALA A 15 22.75 47.74 36.51
CA ALA A 15 23.51 47.06 37.56
C ALA A 15 23.07 45.59 37.80
N MET A 16 23.95 44.69 37.32
CA MET A 16 24.31 43.35 37.81
C MET A 16 23.21 42.39 38.31
N ALA A 17 23.11 41.24 37.62
CA ALA A 17 23.20 39.92 38.26
C ALA A 17 23.52 38.87 37.18
N SER A 18 24.77 38.40 37.17
CA SER A 18 25.18 37.19 36.47
C SER A 18 24.51 35.99 37.14
N ALA A 19 23.57 35.35 36.45
CA ALA A 19 23.17 33.98 36.72
C ALA A 19 23.57 33.15 35.50
N VAL A 20 24.69 32.43 35.64
CA VAL A 20 25.08 31.36 34.72
C VAL A 20 24.06 30.24 34.90
N VAL A 21 23.06 30.18 34.02
CA VAL A 21 22.24 28.98 33.85
C VAL A 21 22.86 28.20 32.71
N ALA A 22 23.60 27.15 33.06
CA ALA A 22 24.04 26.13 32.13
C ALA A 22 22.82 25.32 31.68
N SER A 23 22.17 25.75 30.60
CA SER A 23 21.15 24.95 29.92
C SER A 23 21.82 23.95 28.98
N VAL A 24 22.33 22.85 29.54
CA VAL A 24 22.62 21.65 28.77
C VAL A 24 21.33 20.84 28.70
N VAL A 25 20.51 21.11 27.69
CA VAL A 25 19.56 20.13 27.19
C VAL A 25 19.83 20.01 25.70
N ALA A 26 20.73 19.07 25.37
CA ALA A 26 20.80 18.48 24.05
C ALA A 26 19.52 17.67 23.86
N GLY A 27 18.43 18.35 23.53
CA GLY A 27 17.25 17.73 23.00
C GLY A 27 17.55 17.41 21.54
N CYS A 28 17.91 16.16 21.27
CA CYS A 28 17.85 15.62 19.92
C CYS A 28 16.40 15.80 19.46
N ALA A 29 16.15 16.85 18.68
CA ALA A 29 14.98 16.90 17.84
C ALA A 29 15.19 15.79 16.82
N SER A 30 14.67 14.60 17.14
CA SER A 30 14.36 13.61 16.14
C SER A 30 13.36 14.30 15.22
N THR A 31 13.85 14.92 14.15
CA THR A 31 13.07 15.12 12.94
C THR A 31 12.63 13.73 12.54
N GLY A 32 11.49 13.30 13.08
CA GLY A 32 10.72 12.20 12.55
C GLY A 32 10.47 12.61 11.12
N VAL A 33 11.21 11.99 10.21
CA VAL A 33 10.83 11.97 8.81
C VAL A 33 9.40 11.47 8.85
N ALA A 34 8.44 12.34 8.50
CA ALA A 34 7.08 11.90 8.31
C ALA A 34 7.17 10.74 7.33
N SER A 35 6.96 9.52 7.83
CA SER A 35 6.92 8.34 6.97
C SER A 35 5.91 8.68 5.89
N ALA A 36 6.36 8.66 4.63
CA ALA A 36 5.45 8.78 3.51
C ALA A 36 4.35 7.74 3.74
N ASP A 37 3.10 8.16 3.75
CA ASP A 37 1.96 7.27 4.00
C ASP A 37 2.03 6.18 2.94
N THR A 38 2.28 4.93 3.36
CA THR A 38 2.42 3.82 2.42
C THR A 38 1.08 3.67 1.69
N VAL A 39 1.11 3.73 0.37
CA VAL A 39 -0.09 3.53 -0.44
C VAL A 39 -0.01 2.16 -1.08
N TYR A 40 -0.95 1.30 -0.71
CA TYR A 40 -1.23 0.06 -1.42
C TYR A 40 -2.21 0.32 -2.55
N ARG A 41 -2.43 -0.70 -3.37
CA ARG A 41 -3.38 -0.69 -4.46
C ARG A 41 -4.16 -1.99 -4.47
N CYS A 42 -5.42 -1.87 -4.82
CA CYS A 42 -6.33 -2.97 -5.08
C CYS A 42 -6.89 -2.78 -6.49
N TRP A 43 -6.35 -3.50 -7.48
CA TRP A 43 -6.72 -3.30 -8.90
C TRP A 43 -6.58 -1.84 -9.36
N GLY A 44 -5.47 -1.19 -9.01
CA GLY A 44 -5.24 0.22 -9.30
C GLY A 44 -5.93 1.22 -8.37
N GLU A 45 -6.97 0.84 -7.63
CA GLU A 45 -7.60 1.71 -6.62
C GLU A 45 -6.60 1.98 -5.48
N PRO A 46 -6.26 3.24 -5.18
CA PRO A 46 -5.32 3.57 -4.11
C PRO A 46 -5.92 3.28 -2.73
N VAL A 47 -5.14 2.62 -1.89
CA VAL A 47 -5.49 2.22 -0.53
C VAL A 47 -4.42 2.76 0.42
N PRO A 48 -4.60 3.95 0.99
CA PRO A 48 -3.67 4.50 1.98
C PRO A 48 -3.62 3.61 3.23
N LEU A 49 -2.43 3.41 3.80
CA LEU A 49 -2.26 2.64 5.03
C LEU A 49 -3.08 3.22 6.19
N SER A 50 -3.16 4.54 6.29
CA SER A 50 -3.99 5.22 7.28
C SER A 50 -5.48 4.83 7.23
N VAL A 51 -6.01 4.56 6.03
CA VAL A 51 -7.39 4.07 5.83
C VAL A 51 -7.54 2.62 6.28
N LEU A 52 -6.54 1.77 6.05
CA LEU A 52 -6.56 0.38 6.55
C LEU A 52 -6.52 0.30 8.08
N GLU A 53 -5.88 1.25 8.74
CA GLU A 53 -5.73 1.25 10.20
C GLU A 53 -6.91 1.88 10.93
N SER A 54 -7.56 2.89 10.32
CA SER A 54 -8.55 3.72 11.02
C SER A 54 -9.55 4.42 10.10
N GLY A 55 -9.75 3.92 8.89
CA GLY A 55 -10.65 4.53 7.92
C GLY A 55 -12.12 4.55 8.39
N PRO A 56 -12.92 5.52 7.92
CA PRO A 56 -14.33 5.56 8.21
C PRO A 56 -15.06 4.40 7.51
N THR A 57 -16.13 3.91 8.13
CA THR A 57 -16.97 2.84 7.58
C THR A 57 -18.09 3.39 6.69
N ALA A 58 -18.64 2.54 5.81
CA ALA A 58 -19.59 2.97 4.79
C ALA A 58 -20.96 3.42 5.35
N ASP A 59 -21.27 3.15 6.62
CA ASP A 59 -22.43 3.75 7.31
C ASP A 59 -22.29 5.26 7.54
N THR A 60 -21.10 5.82 7.28
CA THR A 60 -20.81 7.26 7.41
C THR A 60 -20.80 8.01 6.07
N LEU A 61 -21.11 7.35 4.96
CA LEU A 61 -21.16 7.98 3.63
C LEU A 61 -22.18 9.12 3.58
N ASP A 62 -21.79 10.22 2.94
CA ASP A 62 -22.70 11.31 2.58
C ASP A 62 -23.61 10.88 1.41
N ALA A 63 -23.10 10.10 0.46
CA ALA A 63 -23.78 9.53 -0.70
C ALA A 63 -24.34 8.13 -0.42
N ALA A 64 -25.06 7.95 0.69
CA ALA A 64 -25.57 6.65 1.13
C ALA A 64 -26.47 5.96 0.09
N GLU A 65 -27.16 6.71 -0.77
CA GLU A 65 -27.97 6.16 -1.86
C GLU A 65 -27.16 5.39 -2.92
N ALA A 66 -25.83 5.55 -2.95
CA ALA A 66 -24.96 4.75 -3.80
C ALA A 66 -25.06 3.26 -3.46
N LEU A 67 -25.25 2.91 -2.19
CA LEU A 67 -25.37 1.52 -1.72
C LEU A 67 -26.65 0.84 -2.21
N ASP A 68 -27.65 1.62 -2.60
CA ASP A 68 -28.91 1.15 -3.19
C ASP A 68 -28.90 1.24 -4.73
N GLY A 69 -27.72 1.44 -5.32
CA GLY A 69 -27.53 1.59 -6.76
C GLY A 69 -27.88 0.35 -7.57
N VAL A 70 -27.96 0.52 -8.89
CA VAL A 70 -28.24 -0.55 -9.84
C VAL A 70 -27.09 -1.55 -9.84
N GLU A 71 -27.43 -2.83 -9.67
CA GLU A 71 -26.48 -3.97 -9.58
C GLU A 71 -25.51 -3.92 -8.39
N VAL A 72 -25.65 -2.95 -7.49
CA VAL A 72 -24.84 -2.88 -6.28
C VAL A 72 -25.28 -4.01 -5.32
N PRO A 73 -24.35 -4.88 -4.88
CA PRO A 73 -24.69 -5.96 -3.96
C PRO A 73 -25.15 -5.38 -2.62
N GLN A 74 -26.09 -6.08 -1.98
CA GLN A 74 -26.50 -5.73 -0.61
C GLN A 74 -25.38 -6.11 0.36
N ILE A 75 -24.87 -5.12 1.08
CA ILE A 75 -23.76 -5.26 2.03
C ILE A 75 -24.19 -4.81 3.43
N ASP A 76 -23.42 -5.17 4.46
CA ASP A 76 -23.45 -4.50 5.76
C ASP A 76 -22.46 -3.31 5.72
N PRO A 77 -22.92 -2.05 5.70
CA PRO A 77 -22.01 -0.90 5.54
C PRO A 77 -20.96 -0.78 6.65
N ALA A 78 -21.23 -1.32 7.85
CA ALA A 78 -20.29 -1.28 8.97
C ALA A 78 -19.06 -2.18 8.75
N GLU A 79 -19.12 -3.14 7.83
CA GLU A 79 -18.00 -4.02 7.49
C GLU A 79 -17.08 -3.45 6.40
N TRP A 80 -17.48 -2.35 5.77
CA TRP A 80 -16.78 -1.77 4.62
C TRP A 80 -16.15 -0.43 4.99
N THR A 81 -14.87 -0.29 4.70
CA THR A 81 -14.11 0.95 4.88
C THR A 81 -14.20 1.81 3.62
N VAL A 82 -14.43 3.11 3.78
CA VAL A 82 -14.47 4.06 2.66
C VAL A 82 -13.04 4.41 2.23
N LEU A 83 -12.70 4.09 0.98
CA LEU A 83 -11.44 4.49 0.36
C LEU A 83 -11.54 5.91 -0.23
N SER A 84 -12.63 6.15 -0.96
CA SER A 84 -12.91 7.44 -1.59
C SER A 84 -14.40 7.66 -1.76
N GLU A 85 -14.80 8.93 -1.68
CA GLU A 85 -16.17 9.38 -1.88
C GLU A 85 -16.16 10.71 -2.63
N SER A 86 -17.07 10.83 -3.60
CA SER A 86 -17.31 12.01 -4.41
C SER A 86 -18.76 12.02 -4.89
N ASP A 87 -19.17 13.09 -5.56
CA ASP A 87 -20.50 13.21 -6.18
C ASP A 87 -20.74 12.22 -7.32
N THR A 88 -19.69 11.57 -7.84
CA THR A 88 -19.81 10.62 -8.95
C THR A 88 -19.22 9.25 -8.70
N ARG A 89 -18.59 9.01 -7.55
CA ARG A 89 -17.92 7.73 -7.26
C ARG A 89 -17.79 7.49 -5.77
N VAL A 90 -18.06 6.27 -5.35
CA VAL A 90 -17.77 5.71 -4.03
C VAL A 90 -16.92 4.46 -4.22
N ALA A 91 -15.79 4.38 -3.53
CA ALA A 91 -14.96 3.17 -3.48
C ALA A 91 -14.82 2.68 -2.05
N LEU A 92 -15.11 1.40 -1.85
CA LEU A 92 -15.15 0.73 -0.55
C LEU A 92 -14.24 -0.48 -0.57
N LEU A 93 -13.62 -0.77 0.58
CA LEU A 93 -12.77 -1.92 0.78
C LEU A 93 -13.17 -2.65 2.06
N ARG A 94 -13.11 -3.98 2.05
CA ARG A 94 -13.12 -4.76 3.28
C ARG A 94 -12.07 -5.86 3.27
N GLU A 95 -11.65 -6.30 4.45
CA GLU A 95 -10.87 -7.53 4.60
C GLU A 95 -11.80 -8.75 4.44
N LEU A 96 -11.30 -9.81 3.81
CA LEU A 96 -12.03 -11.07 3.67
C LEU A 96 -11.97 -11.86 4.97
N ASP A 97 -13.08 -12.53 5.31
CA ASP A 97 -13.12 -13.47 6.44
C ASP A 97 -12.10 -14.60 6.32
N LYS A 98 -11.79 -14.99 5.08
CA LYS A 98 -10.77 -15.98 4.76
C LYS A 98 -10.06 -15.55 3.49
N ALA A 99 -8.73 -15.56 3.53
CA ALA A 99 -7.93 -15.32 2.33
C ALA A 99 -8.25 -16.37 1.24
N GLU A 100 -8.37 -15.90 0.01
CA GLU A 100 -8.53 -16.74 -1.18
C GLU A 100 -7.18 -17.00 -1.80
N ASP A 101 -6.73 -18.25 -1.81
CA ASP A 101 -5.52 -18.67 -2.51
C ASP A 101 -5.89 -19.22 -3.89
N LEU A 102 -5.57 -18.47 -4.93
CA LEU A 102 -5.81 -18.85 -6.32
C LEU A 102 -4.60 -19.59 -6.94
N GLY A 103 -3.59 -19.90 -6.13
CA GLY A 103 -2.34 -20.52 -6.55
C GLY A 103 -1.33 -19.50 -7.11
N ALA A 104 -0.11 -19.97 -7.37
CA ALA A 104 0.98 -19.16 -7.93
C ALA A 104 1.26 -17.84 -7.15
N GLY A 105 0.98 -17.82 -5.85
CA GLY A 105 1.17 -16.65 -4.99
C GLY A 105 0.06 -15.59 -5.05
N ASP A 106 -1.03 -15.81 -5.81
CA ASP A 106 -2.21 -14.93 -5.78
C ASP A 106 -3.07 -15.28 -4.55
N VAL A 107 -2.72 -14.66 -3.41
CA VAL A 107 -3.45 -14.76 -2.16
C VAL A 107 -4.21 -13.46 -1.91
N ARG A 108 -5.51 -13.48 -2.15
CA ARG A 108 -6.38 -12.31 -2.02
C ARG A 108 -6.93 -12.23 -0.61
N THR A 109 -6.89 -11.03 -0.07
CA THR A 109 -7.17 -10.77 1.34
C THR A 109 -8.22 -9.69 1.52
N HIS A 110 -8.53 -8.94 0.46
CA HIS A 110 -9.48 -7.85 0.49
C HIS A 110 -10.48 -7.96 -0.65
N GLU A 111 -11.59 -7.26 -0.50
CA GLU A 111 -12.64 -7.11 -1.48
C GLU A 111 -12.88 -5.63 -1.73
N LEU A 112 -12.93 -5.25 -3.00
CA LEU A 112 -13.17 -3.89 -3.48
C LEU A 112 -14.55 -3.80 -4.12
N LEU A 113 -15.28 -2.76 -3.76
CA LEU A 113 -16.55 -2.37 -4.35
C LEU A 113 -16.45 -0.90 -4.79
N ALA A 114 -16.55 -0.64 -6.08
CA ALA A 114 -16.61 0.71 -6.64
C ALA A 114 -17.96 0.94 -7.32
N ILE A 115 -18.61 2.04 -6.95
CA ILE A 115 -19.93 2.45 -7.41
C ILE A 115 -19.79 3.80 -8.08
N GLU A 116 -20.38 3.98 -9.25
CA GLU A 116 -20.26 5.19 -10.07
C GLU A 116 -21.62 5.79 -10.37
N TRP A 117 -21.69 7.12 -10.41
CA TRP A 117 -22.85 7.84 -10.90
C TRP A 117 -22.80 7.91 -12.43
N VAL A 118 -23.78 7.31 -13.08
CA VAL A 118 -23.85 7.25 -14.53
C VAL A 118 -25.06 8.01 -15.03
N ASP A 119 -24.82 9.01 -15.88
CA ASP A 119 -25.84 9.74 -16.63
C ASP A 119 -25.68 9.44 -18.13
N ALA A 120 -26.36 8.39 -18.60
CA ALA A 120 -26.29 7.94 -19.98
C ALA A 120 -27.68 7.60 -20.52
N ALA A 121 -28.04 8.21 -21.65
CA ALA A 121 -29.38 8.11 -22.25
C ALA A 121 -29.81 6.69 -22.65
N ASN A 122 -28.88 5.74 -22.72
CA ASN A 122 -29.13 4.33 -23.05
C ASN A 122 -29.27 3.42 -21.82
N LEU A 123 -29.34 3.99 -20.61
CA LEU A 123 -29.54 3.28 -19.35
C LEU A 123 -30.90 3.64 -18.75
N ASP A 124 -31.57 2.66 -18.16
CA ASP A 124 -32.85 2.82 -17.44
C ASP A 124 -32.75 2.11 -16.08
N PRO A 125 -32.79 2.84 -14.95
CA PRO A 125 -32.90 4.30 -14.84
C PRO A 125 -31.61 5.05 -15.23
N SER A 126 -31.76 6.30 -15.68
CA SER A 126 -30.66 7.26 -15.81
C SER A 126 -31.14 8.68 -15.44
N PRO A 127 -30.35 9.46 -14.69
CA PRO A 127 -29.08 9.07 -14.08
C PRO A 127 -29.27 8.15 -12.86
N ALA A 128 -28.27 7.32 -12.56
CA ALA A 128 -28.30 6.40 -11.43
C ALA A 128 -26.90 6.08 -10.90
N TRP A 129 -26.82 5.74 -9.62
CA TRP A 129 -25.66 5.00 -9.08
C TRP A 129 -25.67 3.58 -9.63
N MET A 130 -24.52 3.11 -10.08
CA MET A 130 -24.36 1.78 -10.67
C MET A 130 -23.08 1.11 -10.20
N LEU A 131 -23.11 -0.21 -10.14
CA LEU A 131 -21.90 -0.98 -9.89
C LEU A 131 -20.88 -0.77 -11.02
N GLY A 132 -19.73 -0.17 -10.68
CA GLY A 132 -18.60 -0.03 -11.59
C GLY A 132 -17.64 -1.23 -11.49
N GLN A 133 -17.35 -1.68 -10.27
CA GLN A 133 -16.43 -2.78 -10.01
C GLN A 133 -16.78 -3.53 -8.72
N HIS A 134 -16.70 -4.86 -8.76
CA HIS A 134 -16.75 -5.72 -7.58
C HIS A 134 -15.74 -6.86 -7.74
N SER A 135 -14.70 -6.90 -6.91
CA SER A 135 -13.61 -7.87 -7.08
C SER A 135 -12.80 -8.10 -5.81
N THR A 136 -12.28 -9.32 -5.63
CA THR A 136 -11.27 -9.60 -4.60
C THR A 136 -9.87 -9.23 -5.08
N CYS A 137 -8.98 -8.82 -4.17
CA CYS A 137 -7.60 -8.44 -4.48
C CYS A 137 -6.60 -8.78 -3.38
N ALA A 138 -5.34 -8.85 -3.78
CA ALA A 138 -4.18 -8.84 -2.89
C ALA A 138 -3.61 -7.42 -2.87
N LEU A 139 -3.70 -6.73 -1.74
CA LEU A 139 -3.15 -5.37 -1.60
C LEU A 139 -1.65 -5.37 -1.91
N ALA A 140 -1.26 -4.52 -2.85
CA ALA A 140 0.11 -4.43 -3.33
C ALA A 140 0.60 -3.00 -3.38
N THR A 141 1.89 -2.79 -3.14
CA THR A 141 2.57 -1.56 -3.55
C THR A 141 2.60 -1.46 -5.09
N GLU A 142 2.93 -0.28 -5.63
CA GLU A 142 3.01 -0.08 -7.09
C GLU A 142 3.96 -1.06 -7.78
N SER A 143 5.10 -1.37 -7.16
CA SER A 143 6.03 -2.41 -7.60
C SER A 143 5.39 -3.81 -7.58
N GLY A 144 4.63 -4.13 -6.53
CA GLY A 144 3.93 -5.40 -6.36
C GLY A 144 2.78 -5.64 -7.33
N GLU A 145 2.27 -4.61 -8.01
CA GLU A 145 1.28 -4.79 -9.08
C GLU A 145 1.92 -5.30 -10.39
N SER A 146 3.24 -5.12 -10.56
CA SER A 146 3.93 -5.54 -11.78
C SER A 146 4.27 -7.03 -11.82
N ALA A 147 4.33 -7.70 -10.67
CA ALA A 147 4.75 -9.08 -10.56
C ALA A 147 4.09 -9.84 -9.40
N SER A 148 3.91 -11.15 -9.57
CA SER A 148 3.75 -12.10 -8.47
C SER A 148 5.08 -12.82 -8.20
N VAL A 149 5.34 -13.11 -6.93
CA VAL A 149 6.58 -13.75 -6.48
C VAL A 149 6.24 -15.00 -5.70
N THR A 150 6.89 -16.10 -6.03
CA THR A 150 6.81 -17.35 -5.25
C THR A 150 8.21 -17.89 -5.00
N LEU A 151 8.36 -18.74 -3.98
CA LEU A 151 9.59 -19.51 -3.79
C LEU A 151 9.76 -20.50 -4.94
N ASP A 152 10.99 -20.73 -5.38
CA ASP A 152 11.27 -21.74 -6.40
C ASP A 152 11.14 -23.16 -5.81
N PRO A 153 10.12 -23.96 -6.19
CA PRO A 153 9.97 -25.32 -5.67
C PRO A 153 11.08 -26.27 -6.14
N ALA A 154 11.80 -25.95 -7.22
CA ALA A 154 12.95 -26.74 -7.66
C ALA A 154 14.21 -26.44 -6.83
N ASN A 155 14.25 -25.30 -6.17
CA ASN A 155 15.35 -24.85 -5.29
C ASN A 155 14.77 -24.28 -3.99
N PRO A 156 14.17 -25.12 -3.13
CA PRO A 156 13.55 -24.65 -1.89
C PRO A 156 14.56 -23.91 -1.00
N PRO A 157 14.11 -22.97 -0.15
CA PRO A 157 15.01 -22.23 0.74
C PRO A 157 15.86 -23.16 1.62
N ASP A 158 17.16 -22.87 1.70
CA ASP A 158 18.11 -23.58 2.54
C ASP A 158 18.58 -22.65 3.69
N PRO A 159 18.35 -23.01 4.96
CA PRO A 159 18.82 -22.25 6.12
C PRO A 159 20.33 -21.95 6.12
N ALA A 160 21.14 -22.82 5.53
CA ALA A 160 22.59 -22.62 5.46
C ALA A 160 23.03 -21.72 4.29
N SER A 161 22.12 -21.40 3.37
CA SER A 161 22.39 -20.63 2.17
C SER A 161 22.11 -19.14 2.37
N SER A 162 22.96 -18.29 1.78
CA SER A 162 22.71 -16.86 1.62
C SER A 162 22.03 -16.54 0.27
N ARG A 163 21.45 -17.55 -0.40
CA ARG A 163 20.75 -17.40 -1.68
C ARG A 163 19.31 -17.82 -1.55
N LEU A 164 18.42 -16.91 -1.92
CA LEU A 164 16.99 -17.14 -1.99
C LEU A 164 16.57 -17.26 -3.46
N HIS A 165 16.05 -18.43 -3.82
CA HIS A 165 15.59 -18.74 -5.17
C HIS A 165 14.09 -18.47 -5.29
N LEU A 166 13.73 -17.62 -6.24
CA LEU A 166 12.37 -17.14 -6.47
C LEU A 166 11.93 -17.44 -7.90
N LEU A 167 10.62 -17.58 -8.08
CA LEU A 167 9.96 -17.51 -9.38
C LEU A 167 9.13 -16.22 -9.44
N VAL A 168 9.47 -15.38 -10.41
CA VAL A 168 8.82 -14.09 -10.63
C VAL A 168 7.96 -14.19 -11.88
N THR A 169 6.65 -13.96 -11.74
CA THR A 169 5.71 -13.97 -12.85
C THR A 169 5.22 -12.55 -13.09
N GLU A 170 5.42 -12.04 -14.30
CA GLU A 170 4.90 -10.74 -14.71
C GLU A 170 3.37 -10.75 -14.74
N MET A 171 2.75 -9.72 -14.15
CA MET A 171 1.29 -9.58 -14.14
C MET A 171 0.74 -9.09 -15.48
N ALA A 172 1.53 -8.30 -16.22
CA ALA A 172 1.21 -7.93 -17.60
C ALA A 172 1.38 -9.14 -18.54
N CYS A 173 0.56 -9.21 -19.60
CA CYS A 173 0.66 -10.25 -20.62
C CYS A 173 2.03 -10.19 -21.33
N ASN A 174 2.67 -11.34 -21.54
CA ASN A 174 4.01 -11.41 -22.17
C ASN A 174 4.16 -12.54 -23.21
N SER A 175 3.06 -13.00 -23.81
CA SER A 175 3.02 -13.99 -24.91
C SER A 175 3.78 -15.30 -24.61
N GLY A 176 3.72 -15.75 -23.36
CA GLY A 176 4.43 -16.91 -22.84
C GLY A 176 5.94 -16.73 -22.80
N GLN A 177 6.46 -15.51 -22.85
CA GLN A 177 7.87 -15.24 -22.61
C GLN A 177 8.11 -15.01 -21.11
N ASP A 178 9.34 -15.24 -20.68
CA ASP A 178 9.80 -14.85 -19.35
C ASP A 178 10.16 -13.34 -19.32
N ALA A 179 10.53 -12.88 -18.14
CA ALA A 179 10.95 -11.51 -17.85
C ALA A 179 12.46 -11.39 -17.63
N GLU A 180 13.27 -12.28 -18.24
CA GLU A 180 14.72 -12.22 -18.09
C GLU A 180 15.26 -10.82 -18.45
N GLY A 181 16.12 -10.28 -17.58
CA GLY A 181 16.68 -8.93 -17.73
C GLY A 181 15.74 -7.78 -17.38
N ARG A 182 14.47 -8.03 -17.05
CA ARG A 182 13.47 -7.02 -16.64
C ARG A 182 13.02 -7.14 -15.18
N VAL A 183 13.35 -8.25 -14.52
CA VAL A 183 13.12 -8.44 -13.08
C VAL A 183 14.10 -7.57 -12.28
N ARG A 184 13.59 -6.81 -11.31
CA ARG A 184 14.38 -5.96 -10.42
C ARG A 184 14.03 -6.20 -8.95
N LEU A 185 15.06 -6.31 -8.12
CA LEU A 185 14.93 -6.22 -6.67
C LEU A 185 14.72 -4.75 -6.28
N VAL A 186 13.53 -4.41 -5.80
CA VAL A 186 13.15 -3.05 -5.39
C VAL A 186 13.58 -2.79 -3.95
N ARG A 187 13.34 -3.75 -3.07
CA ARG A 187 13.68 -3.67 -1.65
C ARG A 187 14.02 -5.05 -1.11
N LEU A 188 15.05 -5.08 -0.27
CA LEU A 188 15.39 -6.22 0.57
C LEU A 188 15.48 -5.72 2.01
N SER A 189 14.74 -6.37 2.91
CA SER A 189 14.79 -6.09 4.35
C SER A 189 15.16 -7.36 5.08
N GLU A 190 16.33 -7.37 5.72
CA GLU A 190 16.81 -8.51 6.51
C GLU A 190 16.69 -8.18 8.00
N GLY A 191 15.74 -8.85 8.67
CA GLY A 191 15.59 -8.84 10.12
C GLY A 191 16.14 -10.11 10.76
N GLU A 192 16.04 -10.16 12.10
CA GLU A 192 16.47 -11.33 12.88
C GLU A 192 15.54 -12.53 12.69
N GLU A 193 14.24 -12.29 12.47
CA GLU A 193 13.20 -13.32 12.36
C GLU A 193 12.65 -13.49 10.94
N SER A 194 12.90 -12.52 10.05
CA SER A 194 12.27 -12.50 8.74
C SER A 194 13.10 -11.77 7.68
N VAL A 195 12.93 -12.18 6.43
CA VAL A 195 13.44 -11.54 5.22
C VAL A 195 12.27 -11.11 4.35
N GLY A 196 12.15 -9.79 4.13
CA GLY A 196 11.17 -9.20 3.23
C GLY A 196 11.78 -8.90 1.87
N VAL A 197 11.17 -9.39 0.80
CA VAL A 197 11.63 -9.18 -0.57
C VAL A 197 10.55 -8.46 -1.37
N GLU A 198 10.90 -7.37 -2.04
CA GLU A 198 10.03 -6.63 -2.95
C GLU A 198 10.64 -6.68 -4.35
N ILE A 199 9.93 -7.30 -5.29
CA ILE A 199 10.35 -7.45 -6.68
C ILE A 199 9.40 -6.67 -7.60
N ALA A 200 9.94 -6.07 -8.65
CA ALA A 200 9.17 -5.53 -9.76
C ALA A 200 9.63 -6.13 -11.10
N VAL A 201 8.76 -6.07 -12.10
CA VAL A 201 9.10 -6.37 -13.49
C VAL A 201 8.82 -5.13 -14.33
N ASP A 202 9.82 -4.66 -15.06
CA ASP A 202 9.61 -3.58 -16.04
C ASP A 202 8.85 -4.16 -17.24
N PRO A 203 7.67 -3.63 -17.60
CA PRO A 203 6.84 -4.23 -18.65
C PRO A 203 7.50 -4.12 -20.02
N ARG A 204 7.19 -5.08 -20.88
CA ARG A 204 7.67 -5.05 -22.26
C ARG A 204 6.90 -3.98 -23.06
N GLU A 205 7.60 -3.26 -23.93
CA GLU A 205 6.94 -2.38 -24.88
C GLU A 205 6.28 -3.18 -26.03
N GLY A 206 5.11 -2.70 -26.46
CA GLY A 206 4.37 -3.25 -27.59
C GLY A 206 3.25 -4.22 -27.21
N ASP A 207 2.56 -4.73 -28.22
CA ASP A 207 1.43 -5.64 -28.02
C ASP A 207 1.91 -7.03 -27.57
N ALA A 208 1.33 -7.54 -26.50
CA ALA A 208 1.58 -8.88 -25.99
C ALA A 208 0.27 -9.57 -25.59
N ALA A 209 0.13 -10.85 -25.94
CA ALA A 209 -1.00 -11.68 -25.58
C ALA A 209 -0.73 -12.44 -24.28
N CYS A 210 -1.76 -12.83 -23.54
CA CYS A 210 -1.59 -13.69 -22.37
C CYS A 210 -1.46 -15.18 -22.79
N PRO A 211 -0.80 -16.05 -21.98
CA PRO A 211 -0.32 -15.82 -20.62
C PRO A 211 1.12 -15.27 -20.54
N SER A 212 1.63 -15.05 -19.33
CA SER A 212 3.04 -14.80 -19.02
C SER A 212 3.67 -16.04 -18.38
N ASN A 213 5.00 -16.18 -18.44
CA ASN A 213 5.71 -17.32 -17.86
C ASN A 213 6.58 -16.93 -16.64
N PRO A 214 6.71 -17.81 -15.63
CA PRO A 214 7.60 -17.57 -14.51
C PRO A 214 9.06 -17.44 -14.92
N THR A 215 9.78 -16.54 -14.25
CA THR A 215 11.20 -16.22 -14.48
C THR A 215 11.98 -16.55 -13.21
N PRO A 216 12.96 -17.47 -13.26
CA PRO A 216 13.86 -17.70 -12.12
C PRO A 216 14.63 -16.43 -11.76
N PHE A 217 14.66 -16.10 -10.48
CA PHE A 217 15.39 -14.96 -9.94
C PHE A 217 16.06 -15.33 -8.62
N VAL A 218 17.30 -14.89 -8.43
CA VAL A 218 18.06 -15.18 -7.21
C VAL A 218 18.35 -13.89 -6.47
N VAL A 219 17.96 -13.85 -5.19
CA VAL A 219 18.32 -12.79 -4.26
C VAL A 219 19.48 -13.27 -3.40
N GLU A 220 20.55 -12.49 -3.37
CA GLU A 220 21.68 -12.70 -2.46
C GLU A 220 21.39 -11.97 -1.14
N LEU A 221 21.57 -12.68 -0.02
CA LEU A 221 21.39 -12.19 1.35
C LEU A 221 22.76 -11.87 1.97
N ASP A 222 22.79 -10.93 2.91
CA ASP A 222 24.02 -10.57 3.64
C ASP A 222 24.45 -11.67 4.63
N ALA A 223 23.52 -12.52 5.07
CA ALA A 223 23.74 -13.66 5.95
C ALA A 223 22.94 -14.90 5.52
N PRO A 224 23.35 -16.13 5.91
CA PRO A 224 22.55 -17.33 5.68
C PRO A 224 21.12 -17.20 6.21
N LEU A 225 20.13 -17.73 5.48
CA LEU A 225 18.71 -17.56 5.79
C LEU A 225 18.37 -17.98 7.24
N GLY A 226 18.97 -19.06 7.74
CA GLY A 226 18.66 -19.61 9.05
C GLY A 226 17.19 -20.02 9.13
N ASP A 227 16.57 -19.75 10.28
CA ASP A 227 15.15 -20.02 10.53
C ASP A 227 14.24 -18.84 10.16
N ARG A 228 14.77 -17.81 9.47
CA ARG A 228 14.02 -16.60 9.13
C ARG A 228 12.89 -16.90 8.15
N GLY A 229 11.70 -16.39 8.43
CA GLY A 229 10.58 -16.43 7.49
C GLY A 229 10.85 -15.57 6.25
N VAL A 230 10.32 -15.95 5.10
CA VAL A 230 10.42 -15.15 3.87
C VAL A 230 9.03 -14.65 3.50
N TYR A 231 8.89 -13.36 3.21
CA TYR A 231 7.62 -12.78 2.79
C TYR A 231 7.79 -11.80 1.62
N ASP A 232 6.73 -11.68 0.82
CA ASP A 232 6.62 -10.67 -0.23
C ASP A 232 6.32 -9.31 0.41
N ALA A 233 7.34 -8.46 0.48
CA ALA A 233 7.23 -7.12 1.05
C ALA A 233 6.44 -6.15 0.16
N ALA A 234 6.17 -6.54 -1.10
CA ALA A 234 5.31 -5.77 -1.98
C ALA A 234 3.83 -5.91 -1.59
N ARG A 235 3.46 -6.93 -0.80
CA ARG A 235 2.08 -7.21 -0.39
C ARG A 235 1.83 -6.71 1.03
N ALA A 236 0.61 -6.22 1.28
CA ALA A 236 0.22 -5.90 2.65
C ALA A 236 0.05 -7.20 3.44
N ALA A 237 0.79 -7.34 4.54
CA ALA A 237 0.51 -8.38 5.53
C ALA A 237 -0.89 -8.13 6.12
N THR A 238 -1.72 -9.17 6.19
CA THR A 238 -3.04 -9.09 6.82
C THR A 238 -2.91 -8.79 8.32
N ALA A 239 -3.91 -8.14 8.91
CA ALA A 239 -3.94 -7.90 10.36
C ALA A 239 -3.88 -9.22 11.15
N ARG A 240 -4.53 -10.28 10.66
CA ARG A 240 -4.48 -11.61 11.26
C ARG A 240 -3.10 -12.28 11.17
N ALA A 241 -2.28 -11.97 10.16
CA ALA A 241 -0.88 -12.43 10.12
C ALA A 241 -0.02 -11.69 11.16
N ARG A 242 -0.27 -10.40 11.39
CA ARG A 242 0.46 -9.58 12.38
C ARG A 242 0.22 -10.00 13.82
N ASP A 243 -0.94 -10.57 14.14
CA ASP A 243 -1.25 -11.08 15.47
C ASP A 243 -0.62 -12.47 15.74
N ALA A 244 -0.38 -13.26 14.68
CA ALA A 244 0.29 -14.56 14.80
C ALA A 244 1.78 -14.44 15.14
N ASP A 245 2.44 -13.35 14.70
CA ASP A 245 3.85 -13.06 15.00
C ASP A 245 4.09 -12.39 16.37
N ARG A 246 3.02 -12.12 17.14
CA ARG A 246 3.12 -11.57 18.52
C ARG A 246 2.90 -12.62 19.62
N GLY A 247 2.77 -13.90 19.26
CA GLY A 247 2.43 -15.02 20.16
C GLY A 247 3.62 -15.84 20.62
#